data_AF-A0A1Q7WER9-F1
#
_entry.id   AF-A0A1Q7WER9-F1
#
_cell.length_a   1.000
_cell.length_b   1.000
_cell.length_c   1.000
_cell.angle_alpha   90.00
_cell.angle_beta   90.00
_cell.angle_gamma   90.00
#
_symmetry.space_group_name_H-M   'P 1'
#
loop_
_entity.id
_entity.type
_entity.pdbx_description
1 polymer ?
#
loop_
_entity_poly.entity_id
_entity_poly.type
_entity_poly.pdbx_seq_one_letter_code
_entity_poly.pdbx_strand_id
1 'polypeptide(L)'
;MRQAAGESLVEGRNEWFVETYCPSCGSQWMECGRDLPEEPVRTLLIEQTGLWAATVDDAALGSAIMRALRRVYGGLLSDAKRQADRLRLEGMTGTRGELMLLAHQLGELGVHLTVTNQIPGSMDELPPRPAPTPPHHIGQPGAEPYPQIGRDAITVSERPRVAAYLRDAGCVVAGGALIDPVSRDPRDRWPDAVMTDGVHCWSLAWAYLVERYGAGLPTWFLEHIRALDYCPPQVSLERLMTVSIEEGLEPMANTDDRLVADFSEPQRTRDS
;
A
#
# COMPACT_ATOMS: atom_id res chain seq x y z
N MET A 1 -15.71 -9.46 6.03
CA MET A 1 -14.62 -8.56 5.61
C MET A 1 -13.33 -9.11 6.20
N ARG A 2 -12.23 -9.11 5.44
CA ARG A 2 -10.89 -9.43 5.97
C ARG A 2 -10.10 -8.15 6.12
N GLN A 3 -9.25 -8.07 7.13
CA GLN A 3 -8.45 -6.89 7.40
C GLN A 3 -6.98 -7.24 7.59
N ALA A 4 -6.10 -6.33 7.16
CA ALA A 4 -4.69 -6.34 7.51
C ALA A 4 -4.29 -4.99 8.08
N ALA A 5 -3.51 -5.01 9.14
CA ALA A 5 -2.94 -3.83 9.76
C ALA A 5 -1.43 -3.94 9.80
N GLY A 6 -0.79 -2.79 9.70
CA GLY A 6 0.65 -2.68 9.86
C GLY A 6 1.04 -1.26 10.23
N GLU A 7 2.28 -1.13 10.65
CA GLU A 7 2.81 0.15 11.11
C GLU A 7 4.32 0.23 10.86
N SER A 8 4.80 1.46 10.68
CA SER A 8 6.21 1.76 10.41
C SER A 8 6.58 3.13 10.98
N LEU A 9 7.84 3.28 11.38
CA LEU A 9 8.37 4.58 11.79
C LEU A 9 8.93 5.31 10.55
N VAL A 10 8.34 6.44 10.19
CA VAL A 10 8.69 7.25 9.02
C VAL A 10 8.93 8.68 9.47
N GLU A 11 10.14 9.21 9.25
CA GLU A 11 10.53 10.57 9.63
C GLU A 11 10.20 10.93 11.10
N GLY A 12 10.40 9.97 12.01
CA GLY A 12 10.16 10.17 13.44
C GLY A 12 8.69 10.19 13.85
N ARG A 13 7.77 9.81 12.96
CA ARG A 13 6.35 9.58 13.23
C ARG A 13 6.00 8.13 13.01
N ASN A 14 5.06 7.61 13.79
CA ASN A 14 4.48 6.31 13.51
C ASN A 14 3.46 6.49 12.39
N GLU A 15 3.53 5.71 11.32
CA GLU A 15 2.52 5.64 10.29
C GLU A 15 1.89 4.25 10.35
N TRP A 16 0.57 4.18 10.40
CA TRP A 16 -0.16 2.94 10.48
C TRP A 16 -1.22 2.89 9.38
N PHE A 17 -1.61 1.66 9.03
CA PHE A 17 -2.69 1.42 8.09
C PHE A 17 -3.55 0.25 8.53
N VAL A 18 -4.81 0.28 8.10
CA VAL A 18 -5.72 -0.86 8.08
C VAL A 18 -6.28 -1.02 6.67
N GLU A 19 -5.89 -2.08 6.01
CA GLU A 19 -6.41 -2.52 4.74
C GLU A 19 -7.62 -3.41 4.97
N THR A 20 -8.72 -3.18 4.27
CA THR A 20 -9.94 -3.98 4.36
C THR A 20 -10.34 -4.49 2.98
N TYR A 21 -10.69 -5.78 2.91
CA TYR A 21 -11.03 -6.48 1.68
C TYR A 21 -12.36 -7.25 1.79
N CYS A 22 -13.18 -7.11 0.74
CA CYS A 22 -14.40 -7.89 0.56
C CYS A 22 -14.15 -9.10 -0.34
N PRO A 23 -14.19 -10.34 0.19
CA PRO A 23 -14.03 -11.55 -0.63
C PRO A 23 -15.17 -11.79 -1.63
N SER A 24 -16.31 -11.13 -1.46
CA SER A 24 -17.48 -11.36 -2.33
C SER A 24 -17.43 -10.55 -3.62
N CYS A 25 -16.89 -9.34 -3.58
CA CYS A 25 -16.92 -8.40 -4.72
C CYS A 25 -15.53 -7.89 -5.12
N GLY A 26 -14.48 -8.27 -4.38
CA GLY A 26 -13.11 -7.86 -4.67
C GLY A 26 -12.75 -6.45 -4.21
N SER A 27 -13.71 -5.65 -3.73
CA SER A 27 -13.46 -4.29 -3.28
C SER A 27 -12.46 -4.24 -2.13
N GLN A 28 -11.58 -3.25 -2.21
CA GLN A 28 -10.48 -3.02 -1.27
C GLN A 28 -10.44 -1.54 -0.91
N TRP A 29 -10.21 -1.24 0.36
CA TRP A 29 -9.95 0.13 0.82
C TRP A 29 -8.93 0.11 1.96
N MET A 30 -8.34 1.27 2.22
CA MET A 30 -7.36 1.42 3.29
C MET A 30 -7.68 2.66 4.11
N GLU A 31 -7.65 2.48 5.43
CA GLU A 31 -7.56 3.55 6.40
C GLU A 31 -6.09 3.75 6.75
N CYS A 32 -5.62 4.99 6.74
CA CYS A 32 -4.25 5.33 7.13
C CYS A 32 -4.30 6.38 8.23
N GLY A 33 -3.34 6.31 9.14
CA GLY A 33 -3.17 7.35 10.16
C GLY A 33 -1.73 7.50 10.60
N ARG A 34 -1.52 8.47 11.48
CA ARG A 34 -0.21 8.83 12.00
C ARG A 34 -0.23 8.86 13.52
N ASP A 35 0.97 8.79 14.10
CA ASP A 35 1.24 8.81 15.52
C ASP A 35 0.59 7.62 16.26
N LEU A 36 -0.17 7.88 17.33
CA LEU A 36 -0.79 6.82 18.11
C LEU A 36 -2.05 6.28 17.40
N PRO A 37 -2.14 4.96 17.14
CA PRO A 37 -3.36 4.38 16.61
C PRO A 37 -4.48 4.45 17.67
N GLU A 38 -5.66 4.89 17.24
CA GLU A 38 -6.87 4.85 18.07
C GLU A 38 -7.51 3.45 18.02
N GLU A 39 -8.49 3.19 18.89
CA GLU A 39 -9.32 1.99 18.75
C GLU A 39 -10.32 2.17 17.60
N PRO A 40 -10.61 1.11 16.81
CA PRO A 40 -10.21 -0.29 16.99
C PRO A 40 -8.87 -0.68 16.33
N VAL A 41 -8.19 0.26 15.67
CA VAL A 41 -6.96 0.00 14.90
C VAL A 41 -5.84 -0.53 15.78
N ARG A 42 -5.69 0.05 16.98
CA ARG A 42 -4.68 -0.37 17.94
C ARG A 42 -4.82 -1.85 18.34
N THR A 43 -6.04 -2.29 18.64
CA THR A 43 -6.32 -3.70 18.93
C THR A 43 -5.94 -4.59 17.74
N LEU A 44 -6.33 -4.20 16.52
CA LEU A 44 -6.01 -4.96 15.31
C LEU A 44 -4.50 -5.07 15.06
N LEU A 45 -3.74 -3.98 15.30
CA LEU A 45 -2.28 -3.98 15.21
C LEU A 45 -1.65 -4.96 16.21
N ILE A 46 -2.16 -5.01 17.45
CA ILE A 46 -1.66 -5.95 18.46
C ILE A 46 -1.97 -7.40 18.05
N GLU A 47 -3.18 -7.66 17.58
CA GLU A 47 -3.59 -9.01 17.14
C GLU A 47 -2.70 -9.52 16.00
N GLN A 48 -2.40 -8.67 15.02
CA GLN A 48 -1.71 -9.09 13.79
C GLN A 48 -0.19 -8.96 13.85
N THR A 49 0.35 -7.93 14.53
CA THR A 49 1.80 -7.67 14.60
C THR A 49 2.43 -8.07 15.95
N GLY A 50 1.58 -8.32 16.95
CA GLY A 50 1.97 -8.78 18.27
C GLY A 50 1.87 -7.71 19.35
N LEU A 51 1.95 -8.15 20.60
CA LEU A 51 2.14 -7.28 21.75
C LEU A 51 3.64 -7.07 21.96
N TRP A 52 4.07 -5.82 21.88
CA TRP A 52 5.47 -5.45 22.07
C TRP A 52 5.67 -4.91 23.48
N ALA A 53 6.87 -5.13 24.01
CA ALA A 53 7.31 -4.64 25.30
C ALA A 53 8.55 -3.76 25.16
N ALA A 54 8.66 -2.76 26.01
CA ALA A 54 9.78 -1.85 26.08
C ALA A 54 10.34 -1.75 27.50
N THR A 55 11.67 -1.72 27.58
CA THR A 55 12.42 -1.50 28.82
C THR A 55 13.48 -0.43 28.59
N VAL A 56 13.80 0.32 29.66
CA VAL A 56 14.79 1.40 29.64
C VAL A 56 15.92 1.04 30.59
N ASP A 57 17.15 1.46 30.28
CA ASP A 57 18.28 1.26 31.17
C ASP A 57 18.14 2.08 32.47
N ASP A 58 18.53 1.50 33.61
CA ASP A 58 18.41 2.10 34.95
C ASP A 58 19.09 3.49 35.08
N ALA A 59 20.08 3.78 34.24
CA ALA A 59 20.78 5.06 34.22
C ALA A 59 19.98 6.20 33.57
N ALA A 60 18.81 5.93 32.99
CA ALA A 60 18.04 6.91 32.24
C ALA A 60 17.46 8.02 33.14
N LEU A 61 17.68 9.28 32.74
CA LEU A 61 17.20 10.46 33.44
C LEU A 61 15.66 10.54 33.41
N GLY A 62 15.03 10.63 34.59
CA GLY A 62 13.56 10.57 34.71
C GLY A 62 12.83 11.73 34.03
N SER A 63 13.46 12.89 33.98
CA SER A 63 12.96 14.06 33.25
C SER A 63 12.98 13.86 31.73
N ALA A 64 13.96 13.13 31.19
CA ALA A 64 14.01 12.78 29.77
C ALA A 64 12.87 11.82 29.41
N ILE A 65 12.65 10.79 30.24
CA ILE A 65 11.55 9.84 30.07
C ILE A 65 10.19 10.54 30.10
N MET A 66 9.94 11.38 31.10
CA MET A 66 8.69 12.14 31.18
C MET A 66 8.49 13.06 29.97
N ARG A 67 9.56 13.70 29.46
CA ARG A 67 9.48 14.57 28.28
C ARG A 67 9.10 13.79 27.02
N ALA A 68 9.73 12.63 26.80
CA ALA A 68 9.42 11.76 25.67
C ALA A 68 7.98 11.24 25.74
N LEU A 69 7.55 10.74 26.92
CA LEU A 69 6.19 10.25 27.13
C LEU A 69 5.13 11.32 26.87
N ARG A 70 5.34 12.56 27.34
CA ARG A 70 4.40 13.67 27.05
C ARG A 70 4.34 14.03 25.57
N ARG A 71 5.43 13.87 24.84
CA ARG A 71 5.45 14.17 23.40
C ARG A 71 4.70 13.09 22.60
N VAL A 72 4.78 11.84 23.04
CA VAL A 72 4.13 10.71 22.35
C VAL A 72 2.67 10.55 22.78
N TYR A 73 2.41 10.44 24.08
CA TYR A 73 1.09 10.12 24.64
C TYR A 73 0.29 11.34 25.11
N GLY A 74 0.88 12.53 25.08
CA GLY A 74 0.22 13.74 25.58
C GLY A 74 -0.06 13.69 27.09
N GLY A 75 -1.21 14.23 27.49
CA GLY A 75 -1.70 14.15 28.87
C GLY A 75 -1.07 15.12 29.88
N LEU A 76 -1.47 14.94 31.14
CA LEU A 76 -1.00 15.76 32.26
C LEU A 76 0.38 15.31 32.74
N LEU A 77 1.10 16.20 33.44
CA LEU A 77 2.42 15.88 34.00
C LEU A 77 2.37 14.71 35.00
N SER A 78 1.25 14.56 35.73
CA SER A 78 1.00 13.43 36.63
C SER A 78 0.90 12.10 35.89
N ASP A 79 0.31 12.09 34.69
CA ASP A 79 0.18 10.89 33.86
C ASP A 79 1.54 10.47 33.30
N ALA A 80 2.30 11.43 32.79
CA ALA A 80 3.65 11.19 32.32
C ALA A 80 4.59 10.70 33.43
N LYS A 81 4.47 11.25 34.64
CA LYS A 81 5.24 10.76 35.81
C LYS A 81 4.87 9.32 36.13
N ARG A 82 3.58 9.00 36.21
CA ARG A 82 3.10 7.63 36.49
C ARG A 82 3.58 6.65 35.42
N GLN A 83 3.50 7.03 34.14
CA GLN A 83 4.00 6.21 33.03
C GLN A 83 5.53 6.06 33.07
N ALA A 84 6.27 7.10 33.44
CA ALA A 84 7.73 7.04 33.58
C ALA A 84 8.16 6.10 34.71
N ASP A 85 7.48 6.19 35.86
CA ASP A 85 7.72 5.30 37.00
C ASP A 85 7.40 3.84 36.63
N ARG A 86 6.29 3.61 35.91
CA ARG A 86 5.93 2.28 35.39
C ARG A 86 6.97 1.75 34.40
N LEU A 87 7.38 2.54 33.40
CA LEU A 87 8.38 2.13 32.41
C LEU A 87 9.70 1.70 33.06
N ARG A 88 10.10 2.35 34.15
CA ARG A 88 11.33 2.03 34.89
C ARG A 88 11.22 0.77 35.73
N LEU A 89 10.07 0.55 36.37
CA LEU A 89 9.89 -0.55 37.32
C LEU A 89 9.42 -1.85 36.65
N GLU A 90 8.55 -1.73 35.65
CA GLU A 90 7.79 -2.85 35.06
C GLU A 90 7.99 -2.95 33.54
N GLY A 91 8.53 -1.92 32.91
CA GLY A 91 8.48 -1.76 31.45
C GLY A 91 7.13 -1.22 30.96
N MET A 92 6.96 -1.20 29.65
CA MET A 92 5.74 -0.73 28.99
C MET A 92 5.37 -1.67 27.85
N THR A 93 4.08 -1.86 27.59
CA THR A 93 3.59 -2.67 26.47
C THR A 93 2.74 -1.84 25.51
N GLY A 94 2.80 -2.15 24.23
CA GLY A 94 2.04 -1.44 23.20
C GLY A 94 2.14 -2.12 21.83
N THR A 95 1.75 -1.39 20.79
CA THR A 95 2.09 -1.76 19.41
C THR A 95 3.60 -1.56 19.19
N ARG A 96 4.14 -2.14 18.10
CA ARG A 96 5.54 -1.93 17.72
C ARG A 96 5.82 -0.46 17.44
N GLY A 97 4.91 0.20 16.73
CA GLY A 97 5.01 1.59 16.29
C GLY A 97 4.93 2.58 17.44
N GLU A 98 4.03 2.35 18.41
CA GLU A 98 3.96 3.13 19.66
C GLU A 98 5.31 3.15 20.39
N LEU A 99 5.89 1.96 20.59
CA LEU A 99 7.14 1.81 21.33
C LEU A 99 8.36 2.26 20.53
N MET A 100 8.34 2.13 19.20
CA MET A 100 9.40 2.63 18.34
C MET A 100 9.39 4.15 18.22
N LEU A 101 8.21 4.77 18.21
CA LEU A 101 8.07 6.22 18.31
C LEU A 101 8.63 6.73 19.65
N LEU A 102 8.31 6.04 20.75
CA LEU A 102 8.88 6.37 22.07
C LEU A 102 10.40 6.19 22.10
N ALA A 103 10.93 5.09 21.55
CA ALA A 103 12.35 4.84 21.45
C ALA A 103 13.08 5.94 20.67
N HIS A 104 12.51 6.39 19.56
CA HIS A 104 13.04 7.50 18.77
C HIS A 104 13.11 8.79 19.60
N GLN A 105 12.01 9.16 20.27
CA GLN A 105 11.98 10.38 21.11
C GLN A 105 12.94 10.33 22.30
N LEU A 106 13.17 9.15 22.87
CA LEU A 106 14.17 8.94 23.92
C LEU A 106 15.60 9.00 23.37
N GLY A 107 15.83 8.46 22.18
CA GLY A 107 17.13 8.51 21.48
C GLY A 107 17.60 9.94 21.23
N GLU A 108 16.70 10.84 20.83
CA GLU A 108 16.96 12.28 20.68
C GLU A 108 17.38 12.95 22.00
N LEU A 109 17.10 12.33 23.14
CA LEU A 109 17.48 12.77 24.48
C LEU A 109 18.66 11.97 25.05
N GLY A 110 19.29 11.10 24.25
CA GLY A 110 20.41 10.27 24.65
C GLY A 110 20.04 9.07 25.54
N VAL A 111 18.76 8.67 25.56
CA VAL A 111 18.26 7.53 26.33
C VAL A 111 17.94 6.37 25.39
N HIS A 112 18.51 5.19 25.66
CA HIS A 112 18.21 3.99 24.89
C HIS A 112 16.97 3.29 25.44
N LEU A 113 16.07 2.88 24.54
CA LEU A 113 14.91 2.06 24.86
C LEU A 113 15.02 0.74 24.09
N THR A 114 15.03 -0.37 24.82
CA THR A 114 15.00 -1.70 24.22
C THR A 114 13.55 -2.07 23.93
N VAL A 115 13.25 -2.47 22.70
CA VAL A 115 11.89 -2.85 22.27
C VAL A 115 11.93 -4.29 21.75
N THR A 116 11.10 -5.16 22.33
CA THR A 116 11.07 -6.60 22.04
C THR A 116 9.65 -7.08 21.80
N ASN A 117 9.48 -8.02 20.86
CA ASN A 117 8.19 -8.67 20.66
C ASN A 117 7.93 -9.65 21.81
N GLN A 118 6.96 -9.35 22.67
CA GLN A 118 6.65 -10.16 23.85
C GLN A 118 5.68 -11.29 23.50
N ILE A 119 4.63 -10.97 22.73
CA ILE A 119 3.65 -11.93 22.25
C ILE A 119 3.59 -11.75 20.73
N PRO A 120 4.10 -12.72 19.95
CA PRO A 120 4.00 -12.65 18.50
C PRO A 120 2.55 -12.51 18.05
N GLY A 121 2.31 -11.64 17.08
CA GLY A 121 1.01 -11.51 16.44
C GLY A 121 0.70 -12.74 15.62
N SER A 122 -0.59 -12.95 15.38
CA SER A 122 -1.07 -13.88 14.37
C SER A 122 -1.52 -13.03 13.19
N MET A 123 -0.61 -12.79 12.24
CA MET A 123 -1.10 -12.43 10.91
C MET A 123 -1.88 -13.64 10.42
N ASP A 124 -3.21 -13.53 10.39
CA ASP A 124 -3.96 -14.29 9.40
C ASP A 124 -3.27 -13.98 8.07
N GLU A 125 -2.71 -15.00 7.44
CA GLU A 125 -2.05 -14.85 6.15
C GLU A 125 -3.10 -14.22 5.24
N LEU A 126 -2.88 -12.95 4.87
CA LEU A 126 -3.81 -12.26 3.99
C LEU A 126 -4.01 -13.17 2.79
N PRO A 127 -5.25 -13.36 2.32
CA PRO A 127 -5.40 -13.98 1.01
C PRO A 127 -4.49 -13.20 0.05
N PRO A 128 -3.78 -13.89 -0.87
CA PRO A 128 -2.91 -13.20 -1.81
C PRO A 128 -3.67 -12.02 -2.40
N ARG A 129 -3.08 -10.82 -2.33
CA ARG A 129 -3.69 -9.59 -2.87
C ARG A 129 -4.25 -9.94 -4.25
N PRO A 130 -5.50 -9.57 -4.58
CA PRO A 130 -6.10 -9.99 -5.83
C PRO A 130 -5.17 -9.61 -6.99
N ALA A 131 -4.87 -10.58 -7.85
CA ALA A 131 -4.03 -10.32 -9.01
C ALA A 131 -4.74 -9.28 -9.89
N PRO A 132 -4.00 -8.30 -10.45
CA PRO A 132 -4.58 -7.39 -11.42
C PRO A 132 -5.10 -8.20 -12.62
N THR A 133 -6.27 -7.82 -13.14
CA THR A 133 -6.91 -8.51 -14.25
C THR A 133 -5.91 -8.64 -15.42
N PRO A 134 -5.55 -9.88 -15.82
CA PRO A 134 -4.61 -10.09 -16.91
C PRO A 134 -5.19 -9.62 -18.24
N PRO A 135 -4.33 -9.41 -19.25
CA PRO A 135 -4.80 -9.19 -20.61
C PRO A 135 -5.77 -10.29 -21.05
N HIS A 136 -6.89 -9.87 -21.63
CA HIS A 136 -7.93 -10.74 -22.13
C HIS A 136 -8.64 -10.10 -23.33
N HIS A 137 -9.35 -10.91 -24.11
CA HIS A 137 -10.23 -10.39 -25.15
C HIS A 137 -11.44 -9.72 -24.53
N ILE A 138 -11.82 -8.56 -25.04
CA ILE A 138 -12.98 -7.82 -24.55
C ILE A 138 -14.24 -8.70 -24.61
N GLY A 139 -15.03 -8.68 -23.53
CA GLY A 139 -16.23 -9.50 -23.38
C GLY A 139 -15.97 -10.98 -23.08
N GLN A 140 -14.71 -11.39 -22.89
CA GLN A 140 -14.34 -12.70 -22.38
C GLN A 140 -13.74 -12.56 -20.98
N PRO A 141 -14.11 -13.42 -20.00
CA PRO A 141 -13.51 -13.35 -18.68
C PRO A 141 -12.00 -13.60 -18.77
N GLY A 142 -11.21 -12.72 -18.16
CA GLY A 142 -9.77 -12.93 -18.03
C GLY A 142 -9.50 -14.23 -17.29
N ALA A 143 -8.71 -15.12 -17.89
CA ALA A 143 -8.30 -16.35 -17.23
C ALA A 143 -7.38 -16.01 -16.04
N GLU A 144 -7.61 -16.63 -14.88
CA GLU A 144 -6.76 -16.49 -13.70
C GLU A 144 -5.46 -17.29 -13.87
N PRO A 145 -4.35 -16.64 -14.21
CA PRO A 145 -3.17 -16.90 -13.42
C PRO A 145 -2.57 -15.62 -12.86
N TYR A 146 -2.15 -15.73 -11.61
CA TYR A 146 -1.29 -14.76 -10.93
C TYR A 146 -0.08 -14.39 -11.81
N PRO A 147 0.40 -13.14 -11.79
CA PRO A 147 1.58 -12.73 -12.55
C PRO A 147 2.75 -13.67 -12.32
N GLN A 148 3.26 -14.28 -13.39
CA GLN A 148 4.42 -15.17 -13.30
C GLN A 148 5.69 -14.33 -13.30
N ILE A 149 6.19 -14.01 -12.11
CA ILE A 149 7.44 -13.27 -11.92
C ILE A 149 8.63 -14.19 -12.21
N GLY A 150 9.63 -13.67 -12.93
CA GLY A 150 10.90 -14.37 -13.13
C GLY A 150 10.86 -15.53 -14.15
N ARG A 151 9.83 -15.62 -15.00
CA ARG A 151 9.88 -16.44 -16.22
C ARG A 151 10.37 -15.59 -17.39
N ASP A 152 11.31 -16.12 -18.17
CA ASP A 152 11.98 -15.45 -19.30
C ASP A 152 11.08 -15.23 -20.54
N ALA A 153 9.79 -14.91 -20.36
CA ALA A 153 8.88 -14.63 -21.47
C ALA A 153 9.16 -13.28 -22.17
N ILE A 154 9.70 -12.31 -21.42
CA ILE A 154 10.03 -10.96 -21.91
C ILE A 154 11.51 -10.69 -21.65
N THR A 155 12.26 -10.49 -22.73
CA THR A 155 13.70 -10.16 -22.65
C THR A 155 13.92 -8.79 -21.99
N VAL A 156 15.07 -8.59 -21.35
CA VAL A 156 15.42 -7.30 -20.70
C VAL A 156 15.28 -6.11 -21.67
N SER A 157 15.62 -6.31 -22.94
CA SER A 157 15.50 -5.30 -24.00
C SER A 157 14.06 -5.04 -24.48
N GLU A 158 13.13 -5.99 -24.30
CA GLU A 158 11.73 -5.81 -24.66
C GLU A 158 10.90 -5.16 -23.55
N ARG A 159 11.29 -5.34 -22.28
CA ARG A 159 10.51 -4.87 -21.11
C ARG A 159 10.05 -3.41 -21.19
N PRO A 160 10.91 -2.41 -21.51
CA PRO A 160 10.48 -1.02 -21.54
C PRO A 160 9.43 -0.75 -22.62
N ARG A 161 9.54 -1.43 -23.77
CA ARG A 161 8.61 -1.28 -24.90
C ARG A 161 7.26 -1.93 -24.61
N VAL A 162 7.27 -3.11 -23.98
CA VAL A 162 6.03 -3.77 -23.54
C VAL A 162 5.34 -2.94 -22.46
N ALA A 163 6.08 -2.44 -21.47
CA ALA A 163 5.52 -1.58 -20.43
C ALA A 163 4.92 -0.28 -21.01
N ALA A 164 5.59 0.34 -21.99
CA ALA A 164 5.07 1.50 -22.70
C ALA A 164 3.76 1.18 -23.45
N TYR A 165 3.71 0.07 -24.21
CA TYR A 165 2.49 -0.37 -24.89
C TYR A 165 1.29 -0.47 -23.93
N LEU A 166 1.49 -1.10 -22.77
CA LEU A 166 0.44 -1.30 -21.78
C LEU A 166 -0.04 0.02 -21.14
N ARG A 167 0.86 0.99 -21.01
CA ARG A 167 0.61 2.28 -20.36
C ARG A 167 -0.03 3.29 -21.30
N ASP A 168 0.37 3.30 -22.56
CA ASP A 168 0.02 4.34 -23.52
C ASP A 168 -1.22 4.00 -24.36
N ALA A 169 -1.85 2.84 -24.09
CA ALA A 169 -3.11 2.43 -24.71
C ALA A 169 -4.30 3.27 -24.23
N GLY A 170 -5.49 3.02 -24.80
CA GLY A 170 -6.71 3.74 -24.41
C GLY A 170 -7.13 3.44 -22.98
N CYS A 171 -7.43 4.47 -22.20
CA CYS A 171 -7.99 4.33 -20.84
C CYS A 171 -9.52 4.24 -20.92
N VAL A 172 -10.10 3.14 -20.43
CA VAL A 172 -11.57 2.93 -20.37
C VAL A 172 -12.13 3.55 -19.10
N VAL A 173 -11.52 3.23 -17.96
CA VAL A 173 -11.88 3.76 -16.64
C VAL A 173 -10.58 3.99 -15.87
N ALA A 174 -10.43 5.18 -15.30
CA ALA A 174 -9.44 5.45 -14.27
C ALA A 174 -10.07 5.21 -12.89
N GLY A 175 -9.46 4.34 -12.11
CA GLY A 175 -9.75 4.13 -10.71
C GLY A 175 -8.82 4.95 -9.81
N GLY A 176 -8.77 4.53 -8.54
CA GLY A 176 -7.85 5.10 -7.56
C GLY A 176 -6.45 4.50 -7.67
N ALA A 177 -5.90 4.10 -6.54
CA ALA A 177 -4.60 3.45 -6.49
C ALA A 177 -4.72 2.08 -5.82
N LEU A 178 -4.24 1.05 -6.49
CA LEU A 178 -4.12 -0.31 -5.94
C LEU A 178 -2.78 -0.46 -5.23
N ILE A 179 -2.73 -1.36 -4.26
CA ILE A 179 -1.48 -1.72 -3.58
C ILE A 179 -0.76 -2.77 -4.42
N ASP A 180 0.55 -2.62 -4.54
CA ASP A 180 1.40 -3.57 -5.24
C ASP A 180 1.27 -4.99 -4.62
N PRO A 181 0.78 -6.00 -5.38
CA PRO A 181 0.60 -7.38 -4.96
C PRO A 181 1.93 -8.10 -4.72
N VAL A 182 3.04 -7.58 -5.25
CA VAL A 182 4.37 -8.17 -5.15
C VAL A 182 5.22 -7.44 -4.09
N SER A 183 4.99 -6.14 -3.87
CA SER A 183 5.73 -5.40 -2.85
C SER A 183 5.38 -5.85 -1.43
N ARG A 184 6.41 -5.95 -0.60
CA ARG A 184 6.26 -6.11 0.85
C ARG A 184 5.99 -4.79 1.56
N ASP A 185 6.16 -3.65 0.87
CA ASP A 185 5.80 -2.34 1.39
C ASP A 185 4.34 -2.02 0.98
N PRO A 186 3.39 -1.97 1.91
CA PRO A 186 1.97 -1.69 1.62
C PRO A 186 1.72 -0.26 1.17
N ARG A 187 2.73 0.63 1.23
CA ARG A 187 2.66 2.00 0.70
C ARG A 187 3.03 2.06 -0.78
N ASP A 188 3.63 1.01 -1.33
CA ASP A 188 3.84 0.91 -2.77
C ASP A 188 2.47 0.80 -3.45
N ARG A 189 2.05 1.90 -4.07
CA ARG A 189 0.80 1.97 -4.83
C ARG A 189 1.07 2.23 -6.29
N TRP A 190 0.15 1.76 -7.13
CA TRP A 190 0.12 2.07 -8.54
C TRP A 190 -1.26 2.53 -8.97
N PRO A 191 -1.38 3.20 -10.13
CA PRO A 191 -2.68 3.59 -10.67
C PRO A 191 -3.54 2.35 -10.95
N ASP A 192 -4.77 2.38 -10.49
CA ASP A 192 -5.80 1.46 -10.94
C ASP A 192 -6.46 2.04 -12.18
N ALA A 193 -6.38 1.35 -13.29
CA ALA A 193 -7.11 1.74 -14.49
C ALA A 193 -7.33 0.51 -15.37
N VAL A 194 -8.43 0.51 -16.11
CA VAL A 194 -8.66 -0.47 -17.18
C VAL A 194 -8.21 0.15 -18.49
N MET A 195 -7.27 -0.52 -19.14
CA MET A 195 -6.64 -0.11 -20.39
C MET A 195 -7.10 -1.02 -21.54
N THR A 196 -7.10 -0.49 -22.76
CA THR A 196 -7.49 -1.24 -23.96
C THR A 196 -6.77 -0.76 -25.22
N ASP A 197 -6.49 -1.70 -26.12
CA ASP A 197 -6.12 -1.43 -27.52
C ASP A 197 -7.31 -1.51 -28.49
N GLY A 198 -8.54 -1.60 -27.95
CA GLY A 198 -9.78 -1.75 -28.70
C GLY A 198 -10.18 -3.20 -29.00
N VAL A 199 -9.28 -4.16 -28.79
CA VAL A 199 -9.52 -5.62 -28.97
C VAL A 199 -9.33 -6.38 -27.65
N HIS A 200 -8.38 -5.96 -26.83
CA HIS A 200 -8.04 -6.55 -25.54
C HIS A 200 -8.19 -5.53 -24.42
N CYS A 201 -8.45 -6.03 -23.22
CA CYS A 201 -8.50 -5.26 -21.98
C CYS A 201 -7.52 -5.81 -20.95
N TRP A 202 -6.96 -4.93 -20.11
CA TRP A 202 -6.07 -5.28 -19.00
C TRP A 202 -6.10 -4.22 -17.91
N SER A 203 -5.66 -4.59 -16.70
CA SER A 203 -5.36 -3.61 -15.66
C SER A 203 -4.01 -2.91 -15.93
N LEU A 204 -3.95 -1.58 -15.78
CA LEU A 204 -2.75 -0.75 -15.93
C LEU A 204 -1.59 -1.20 -15.02
N ALA A 205 -1.90 -1.86 -13.90
CA ALA A 205 -0.95 -2.54 -13.04
C ALA A 205 0.09 -3.41 -13.78
N TRP A 206 -0.30 -4.02 -14.90
CA TRP A 206 0.60 -4.86 -15.69
C TRP A 206 1.76 -4.11 -16.33
N ALA A 207 1.59 -2.83 -16.67
CA ALA A 207 2.70 -2.01 -17.18
C ALA A 207 3.83 -1.94 -16.15
N TYR A 208 3.46 -1.68 -14.90
CA TYR A 208 4.38 -1.61 -13.79
C TYR A 208 4.95 -2.98 -13.41
N LEU A 209 4.14 -4.04 -13.40
CA LEU A 209 4.61 -5.40 -13.10
C LEU A 209 5.67 -5.88 -14.09
N VAL A 210 5.49 -5.59 -15.38
CA VAL A 210 6.48 -5.88 -16.44
C VAL A 210 7.75 -5.05 -16.24
N GLU A 211 7.61 -3.77 -15.94
CA GLU A 211 8.74 -2.84 -15.80
C GLU A 211 9.58 -3.12 -14.55
N ARG A 212 8.94 -3.20 -13.37
CA ARG A 212 9.61 -3.35 -12.07
C ARG A 212 10.03 -4.79 -11.79
N TYR A 213 9.19 -5.77 -12.15
CA TYR A 213 9.39 -7.18 -11.77
C TYR A 213 9.68 -8.12 -12.94
N GLY A 214 9.59 -7.64 -14.19
CA GLY A 214 9.73 -8.52 -15.36
C GLY A 214 8.63 -9.59 -15.40
N ALA A 215 7.41 -9.25 -14.95
CA ALA A 215 6.29 -10.18 -14.97
C ALA A 215 5.99 -10.66 -16.39
N GLY A 216 5.83 -11.97 -16.58
CA GLY A 216 5.44 -12.54 -17.87
C GLY A 216 3.99 -12.24 -18.20
N LEU A 217 3.72 -11.85 -19.45
CA LEU A 217 2.38 -11.76 -20.03
C LEU A 217 2.04 -13.07 -20.78
N PRO A 218 0.75 -13.34 -21.05
CA PRO A 218 0.36 -14.44 -21.92
C PRO A 218 1.06 -14.37 -23.30
N THR A 219 1.55 -15.51 -23.80
CA THR A 219 2.32 -15.55 -25.07
C THR A 219 1.55 -14.97 -26.25
N TRP A 220 0.26 -15.29 -26.37
CA TRP A 220 -0.60 -14.76 -27.44
C TRP A 220 -0.65 -13.22 -27.42
N PHE A 221 -0.61 -12.62 -26.23
CA PHE A 221 -0.67 -11.17 -26.09
C PHE A 221 0.68 -10.53 -26.40
N LEU A 222 1.80 -11.18 -26.03
CA LEU A 222 3.14 -10.74 -26.45
C LEU A 222 3.29 -10.78 -27.97
N GLU A 223 2.77 -11.82 -28.63
CA GLU A 223 2.74 -11.92 -30.09
C GLU A 223 1.92 -10.79 -30.72
N HIS A 224 0.76 -10.47 -30.15
CA HIS A 224 -0.07 -9.34 -30.56
C HIS A 224 0.66 -7.99 -30.43
N ILE A 225 1.29 -7.72 -29.27
CA ILE A 225 2.08 -6.50 -29.04
C ILE A 225 3.22 -6.39 -30.05
N ARG A 226 3.94 -7.50 -30.30
CA ARG A 226 5.03 -7.55 -31.29
C ARG A 226 4.54 -7.30 -32.71
N ALA A 227 3.37 -7.82 -33.07
CA ALA A 227 2.76 -7.59 -34.38
C ALA A 227 2.38 -6.11 -34.61
N LEU A 228 2.12 -5.38 -33.53
CA LEU A 228 1.87 -3.94 -33.53
C LEU A 228 3.14 -3.09 -33.34
N ASP A 229 4.32 -3.70 -33.40
CA ASP A 229 5.62 -3.06 -33.14
C ASP A 229 5.64 -2.26 -31.84
N TYR A 230 5.00 -2.79 -30.79
CA TYR A 230 4.91 -2.18 -29.46
C TYR A 230 4.24 -0.80 -29.43
N CYS A 231 3.48 -0.43 -30.48
CA CYS A 231 2.73 0.80 -30.54
C CYS A 231 1.22 0.51 -30.44
N PRO A 232 0.56 0.84 -29.32
CA PRO A 232 -0.88 0.60 -29.20
C PRO A 232 -1.65 1.48 -30.20
N PRO A 233 -2.70 0.93 -30.85
CA PRO A 233 -3.55 1.71 -31.73
C PRO A 233 -4.31 2.79 -30.95
N GLN A 234 -4.60 3.90 -31.62
CA GLN A 234 -5.47 4.93 -31.07
C GLN A 234 -6.92 4.44 -31.06
N VAL A 235 -7.54 4.41 -29.87
CA VAL A 235 -8.92 3.96 -29.67
C VAL A 235 -9.84 5.17 -29.59
N SER A 236 -10.92 5.19 -30.38
CA SER A 236 -11.89 6.29 -30.35
C SER A 236 -12.66 6.32 -29.04
N LEU A 237 -13.14 7.50 -28.64
CA LEU A 237 -13.99 7.67 -27.46
C LEU A 237 -15.23 6.78 -27.50
N GLU A 238 -15.88 6.66 -28.67
CA GLU A 238 -17.03 5.77 -28.88
C GLU A 238 -16.67 4.31 -28.60
N ARG A 239 -15.49 3.86 -29.04
CA ARG A 239 -15.03 2.50 -28.75
C ARG A 239 -14.75 2.33 -27.25
N LEU A 240 -14.09 3.28 -26.59
CA LEU A 240 -13.86 3.22 -25.14
C LEU A 240 -15.17 3.09 -24.34
N MET A 241 -16.19 3.88 -24.69
CA MET A 241 -17.53 3.78 -24.08
C MET A 241 -18.21 2.43 -24.36
N THR A 242 -17.99 1.86 -25.55
CA THR A 242 -18.52 0.52 -25.87
C THR A 242 -17.84 -0.54 -25.00
N VAL A 243 -16.52 -0.46 -24.88
CA VAL A 243 -15.73 -1.38 -24.06
C VAL A 243 -16.12 -1.31 -22.58
N SER A 244 -16.40 -0.12 -22.03
CA SER A 244 -16.86 -0.03 -20.63
C SER A 244 -18.16 -0.79 -20.39
N ILE A 245 -19.09 -0.78 -21.35
CA ILE A 245 -20.33 -1.55 -21.28
C ILE A 245 -20.08 -3.05 -21.43
N GLU A 246 -19.24 -3.45 -22.40
CA GLU A 246 -18.89 -4.86 -22.65
C GLU A 246 -18.19 -5.51 -21.44
N GLU A 247 -17.39 -4.73 -20.71
CA GLU A 247 -16.67 -5.14 -19.51
C GLU A 247 -17.50 -4.99 -18.22
N GLY A 248 -18.75 -4.52 -18.30
CA GLY A 248 -19.59 -4.30 -17.13
C GLY A 248 -19.04 -3.25 -16.16
N LEU A 249 -18.20 -2.33 -16.65
CA LEU A 249 -17.64 -1.22 -15.89
C LEU A 249 -18.68 -0.09 -15.88
N GLU A 250 -19.51 -0.04 -14.84
CA GLU A 250 -20.50 1.03 -14.72
C GLU A 250 -19.82 2.41 -14.72
N PRO A 251 -20.36 3.41 -15.44
CA PRO A 251 -19.91 4.79 -15.27
C PRO A 251 -20.16 5.16 -13.81
N MET A 252 -19.12 5.62 -13.10
CA MET A 252 -19.24 6.08 -11.72
C MET A 252 -20.48 6.97 -11.60
N ALA A 253 -21.52 6.47 -10.93
CA ALA A 253 -22.63 7.29 -10.52
C ALA A 253 -22.06 8.37 -9.61
N ASN A 254 -21.96 9.59 -10.14
CA ASN A 254 -21.63 10.87 -9.52
C ASN A 254 -21.23 10.73 -8.04
N THR A 255 -19.99 10.32 -7.79
CA THR A 255 -19.45 10.29 -6.44
C THR A 255 -19.02 11.71 -6.12
N ASP A 256 -19.90 12.39 -5.39
CA ASP A 256 -19.74 13.64 -4.64
C ASP A 256 -18.53 14.51 -5.02
N ASP A 257 -18.83 15.72 -5.49
CA ASP A 257 -18.00 16.79 -6.07
C ASP A 257 -16.92 17.36 -5.10
N ARG A 258 -16.31 16.52 -4.27
CA ARG A 258 -15.47 16.87 -3.11
C ARG A 258 -14.09 16.22 -3.07
N LEU A 259 -13.71 15.38 -4.03
CA LEU A 259 -12.39 14.71 -4.01
C LEU A 259 -11.48 15.02 -5.21
N VAL A 260 -11.85 15.93 -6.12
CA VAL A 260 -10.99 16.35 -7.26
C VAL A 260 -10.11 17.56 -6.92
N ALA A 261 -9.60 17.63 -5.70
CA ALA A 261 -8.71 18.71 -5.28
C ALA A 261 -7.53 18.16 -4.47
N ASP A 262 -6.72 17.27 -5.05
CA ASP A 262 -5.34 17.10 -4.54
C ASP A 262 -4.31 16.47 -5.50
N PHE A 263 -4.63 16.25 -6.77
CA PHE A 263 -3.67 15.64 -7.73
C PHE A 263 -3.32 16.52 -8.92
N SER A 264 -3.32 17.84 -8.73
CA SER A 264 -2.85 18.80 -9.73
C SER A 264 -1.94 19.86 -9.13
N GLU A 265 -0.79 19.47 -8.59
CA GLU A 265 0.38 20.33 -8.61
C GLU A 265 1.65 19.50 -8.91
N PRO A 266 2.40 19.82 -9.98
CA PRO A 266 3.75 19.30 -10.13
C PRO A 266 4.60 19.88 -8.99
N GLN A 267 5.31 19.00 -8.27
CA GLN A 267 6.29 19.41 -7.27
C GLN A 267 7.29 20.36 -7.92
N ARG A 268 7.17 21.65 -7.60
CA ARG A 268 8.19 22.64 -7.93
C ARG A 268 9.46 22.28 -7.16
N THR A 269 10.46 21.86 -7.91
CA THR A 269 11.86 21.80 -7.51
C THR A 269 12.25 23.10 -6.82
N ARG A 270 12.61 23.04 -5.54
CA ARG A 270 13.32 24.12 -4.86
C ARG A 270 14.81 23.87 -5.05
N ASP A 271 15.35 24.47 -6.11
CA ASP A 271 16.76 24.80 -6.19
C ASP A 271 16.97 26.17 -5.51
N SER A 272 18.08 26.24 -4.75
CA SER A 272 18.72 27.40 -4.08
C SER A 272 18.17 27.84 -2.73
#